data_AF-A0A2I0SFA2-F1
#
_entry.id   AF-A0A2I0SFA2-F1
#
_cell.length_a   1.000
_cell.length_b   1.000
_cell.length_c   1.000
_cell.angle_alpha   90.00
_cell.angle_beta   90.00
_cell.angle_gamma   90.00
#
_symmetry.space_group_name_H-M   'P 1'
#
loop_
_entity.id
_entity.type
_entity.pdbx_description
1 polymer ?
#
loop_
_entity_poly.entity_id
_entity_poly.type
_entity_poly.pdbx_seq_one_letter_code
_entity_poly.pdbx_strand_id
1 'polypeptide(L)'
;MEYARIAVVDGQERVSARRSDGDRRSTAASRRSAAFAVWYLRAVTFINFLSAAWVSLGQDVRRHNTENYFTPYLLTAGFASGVFTMFLATTMRRRKRAAWILNSVLGGLFLLLFGIAMAFPEIRQYAQNWVSLALTAAFVGSLAVGRREFYAKGDRSNPKLAAAVAAGGLLVASLLATLLVTVTNDAHDAHRSTFLDRWRYGTLRLVSVAADDSHYPGIATPNWVNVSINVLSTLLVLAVLYAAFRSRRAVDPLTEDDEKRLRELLERNGDRDSLGYFSLRREKSVVWSPTGKAAVAYRVVGGVSLASGDPIGDPEAWPGAIEPWLAEAREHGWIPAVMGAGEEAGTVYSRHGFDALELGDEALVETAEFTLEGRAMRTVRQAYNRVGRAGYRVRIRRHEDIPAAEMAYLLRRADDWRDGATERGFSMALGRLGDPEDGRCVMLECTDAEGGLRAVLSFVPWGPSGLSLDLMRRDRDAENGLMEFMVIELLRRAREIGITQVSLNFAMFRSVFERGARLGAGPVLRLWRSLLSFFSRWWQIESLYRANAKYRPIWEPRFLLFEKSADLLRIGVASARAEGFLEAPGLPKWLHRKHLESHRRDQRGPT
;
A
#
# COMPACT_ATOMS: atom_id res chain seq x y z
N MET A 1 12.59 1.05 -36.39
CA MET A 1 11.32 0.34 -36.13
C MET A 1 11.33 -1.14 -36.53
N GLU A 2 12.24 -1.61 -37.40
CA GLU A 2 12.23 -3.01 -37.86
C GLU A 2 13.08 -3.96 -36.97
N TYR A 3 14.17 -3.46 -36.39
CA TYR A 3 14.97 -4.18 -35.37
C TYR A 3 14.22 -4.44 -34.05
N ALA A 4 13.19 -3.65 -33.73
CA ALA A 4 12.36 -3.83 -32.54
C ALA A 4 11.32 -4.95 -32.69
N ARG A 5 10.97 -5.39 -33.91
CA ARG A 5 10.04 -6.51 -34.13
C ARG A 5 10.72 -7.88 -34.04
N ILE A 6 11.97 -7.98 -34.51
CA ILE A 6 12.70 -9.25 -34.54
C ILE A 6 13.12 -9.69 -33.13
N ALA A 7 13.49 -8.73 -32.26
CA ALA A 7 13.80 -9.00 -30.85
C ALA A 7 12.56 -9.41 -30.01
N VAL A 8 11.36 -9.02 -30.42
CA VAL A 8 10.10 -9.38 -29.72
C VAL A 8 9.70 -10.83 -29.97
N VAL A 9 10.00 -11.38 -31.14
CA VAL A 9 9.64 -12.78 -31.49
C VAL A 9 10.63 -13.77 -30.85
N ASP A 10 11.93 -13.49 -30.91
CA ASP A 10 12.99 -14.38 -30.34
C ASP A 10 13.02 -14.30 -28.80
N GLY A 11 12.63 -13.15 -28.23
CA GLY A 11 12.40 -12.99 -26.79
C GLY A 11 11.19 -13.78 -26.27
N GLN A 12 10.12 -13.93 -27.05
CA GLN A 12 8.94 -14.72 -26.67
C GLN A 12 9.25 -16.21 -26.53
N GLU A 13 10.08 -16.78 -27.41
CA GLU A 13 10.45 -18.20 -27.37
C GLU A 13 11.37 -18.52 -26.18
N ARG A 14 12.36 -17.66 -25.88
CA ARG A 14 13.25 -17.84 -24.72
C ARG A 14 12.57 -17.58 -23.37
N VAL A 15 11.60 -16.66 -23.31
CA VAL A 15 10.75 -16.43 -22.12
C VAL A 15 9.81 -17.63 -21.88
N SER A 16 9.37 -18.33 -22.94
CA SER A 16 8.58 -19.56 -22.78
C SER A 16 9.38 -20.68 -22.11
N ALA A 17 10.69 -20.78 -22.38
CA ALA A 17 11.56 -21.81 -21.83
C ALA A 17 11.96 -21.56 -20.35
N ARG A 18 12.12 -20.30 -19.93
CA ARG A 18 12.43 -19.92 -18.53
C ARG A 18 11.20 -19.79 -17.61
N ARG A 19 9.98 -19.74 -18.15
CA ARG A 19 8.74 -19.96 -17.36
C ARG A 19 8.69 -21.35 -16.73
N SER A 20 9.53 -22.29 -17.18
CA SER A 20 9.38 -23.71 -16.85
C SER A 20 9.61 -24.07 -15.38
N ASP A 21 10.43 -23.36 -14.58
CA ASP A 21 10.77 -23.88 -13.25
C ASP A 21 9.81 -23.47 -12.12
N GLY A 22 9.13 -22.33 -12.26
CA GLY A 22 8.04 -21.91 -11.36
C GLY A 22 6.67 -22.47 -11.76
N ASP A 23 6.41 -22.59 -13.07
CA ASP A 23 5.12 -23.04 -13.62
C ASP A 23 4.98 -24.57 -13.60
N ARG A 24 6.09 -25.32 -13.43
CA ARG A 24 6.10 -26.79 -13.24
C ARG A 24 5.32 -27.29 -12.01
N ARG A 25 4.95 -26.43 -11.05
CA ARG A 25 4.27 -26.84 -9.81
C ARG A 25 2.75 -26.69 -9.83
N SER A 26 2.18 -25.83 -10.69
CA SER A 26 0.75 -25.48 -10.72
C SER A 26 0.04 -26.10 -11.93
N THR A 27 -0.79 -27.12 -11.71
CA THR A 27 -1.58 -27.74 -12.79
C THR A 27 -2.82 -26.90 -13.13
N ALA A 28 -3.36 -27.03 -14.34
CA ALA A 28 -4.64 -26.40 -14.70
C ALA A 28 -5.78 -26.79 -13.74
N ALA A 29 -5.76 -28.04 -13.25
CA ALA A 29 -6.69 -28.54 -12.24
C ALA A 29 -6.52 -27.83 -10.88
N SER A 30 -5.28 -27.60 -10.43
CA SER A 30 -4.97 -26.83 -9.21
C SER A 30 -5.53 -25.41 -9.28
N ARG A 31 -5.29 -24.71 -10.40
CA ARG A 31 -5.80 -23.35 -10.63
C ARG A 31 -7.33 -23.26 -10.65
N ARG A 32 -7.99 -24.19 -11.35
CA ARG A 32 -9.46 -24.25 -11.40
C ARG A 32 -10.05 -24.59 -10.03
N SER A 33 -9.44 -25.50 -9.28
CA SER A 33 -9.91 -25.89 -7.95
C SER A 33 -9.79 -24.76 -6.94
N ALA A 34 -8.67 -24.02 -6.94
CA ALA A 34 -8.52 -22.83 -6.10
C ALA A 34 -9.52 -21.72 -6.48
N ALA A 35 -9.77 -21.53 -7.78
CA ALA A 35 -10.79 -20.58 -8.25
C ALA A 35 -12.20 -20.98 -7.79
N PHE A 36 -12.54 -22.27 -7.84
CA PHE A 36 -13.81 -22.80 -7.32
C PHE A 36 -13.96 -22.53 -5.82
N ALA A 37 -12.95 -22.82 -5.01
CA ALA A 37 -12.99 -22.56 -3.56
C ALA A 37 -13.27 -21.08 -3.24
N VAL A 38 -12.65 -20.16 -3.99
CA VAL A 38 -12.88 -18.71 -3.83
C VAL A 38 -14.29 -18.32 -4.28
N TRP A 39 -14.80 -18.88 -5.38
CA TRP A 39 -16.15 -18.63 -5.87
C TRP A 39 -17.23 -19.18 -4.94
N TYR A 40 -17.02 -20.36 -4.37
CA TYR A 40 -17.89 -20.93 -3.34
C TYR A 40 -18.05 -19.97 -2.16
N LEU A 41 -16.94 -19.48 -1.59
CA LEU A 41 -16.98 -18.53 -0.47
C LEU A 41 -17.67 -17.21 -0.85
N ARG A 42 -17.54 -16.74 -2.09
CA ARG A 42 -18.26 -15.55 -2.58
C ARG A 42 -19.76 -15.78 -2.69
N ALA A 43 -20.17 -16.94 -3.20
CA ALA A 43 -21.58 -17.31 -3.28
C ALA A 43 -22.19 -17.42 -1.88
N VAL A 44 -21.51 -18.12 -0.96
CA VAL A 44 -21.93 -18.21 0.46
C VAL A 44 -22.01 -16.84 1.12
N THR A 45 -21.04 -15.95 0.85
CA THR A 45 -21.06 -14.56 1.32
C THR A 45 -22.30 -13.81 0.83
N PHE A 46 -22.58 -13.89 -0.47
CA PHE A 46 -23.73 -13.25 -1.09
C PHE A 46 -25.04 -13.75 -0.47
N ILE A 47 -25.19 -15.07 -0.33
CA ILE A 47 -26.38 -15.66 0.28
C ILE A 47 -26.49 -15.26 1.76
N ASN A 48 -25.41 -15.27 2.54
CA ASN A 48 -25.43 -14.85 3.94
C ASN A 48 -25.90 -13.40 4.12
N PHE A 49 -25.46 -12.47 3.26
CA PHE A 49 -25.94 -11.09 3.27
C PHE A 49 -27.39 -10.97 2.79
N LEU A 50 -27.77 -11.71 1.75
CA LEU A 50 -29.12 -11.70 1.21
C LEU A 50 -30.13 -12.22 2.24
N SER A 51 -29.81 -13.33 2.92
CA SER A 51 -30.60 -13.89 4.01
C SER A 51 -30.66 -12.98 5.23
N ALA A 52 -29.67 -12.11 5.44
CA ALA A 52 -29.67 -11.14 6.52
C ALA A 52 -30.53 -9.90 6.20
N ALA A 53 -30.56 -9.47 4.94
CA ALA A 53 -31.33 -8.31 4.48
C ALA A 53 -32.80 -8.64 4.19
N TRP A 54 -33.09 -9.86 3.74
CA TRP A 54 -34.43 -10.29 3.34
C TRP A 54 -35.04 -11.22 4.39
N VAL A 55 -35.97 -10.70 5.20
CA VAL A 55 -36.50 -11.40 6.38
C VAL A 55 -37.13 -12.76 6.05
N SER A 56 -37.88 -12.88 4.94
CA SER A 56 -38.52 -14.14 4.54
C SER A 56 -37.52 -15.20 4.04
N LEU A 57 -36.58 -14.84 3.15
CA LEU A 57 -35.49 -15.72 2.71
C LEU A 57 -34.59 -16.11 3.88
N GLY A 58 -34.33 -15.18 4.81
CA GLY A 58 -33.63 -15.46 6.05
C GLY A 58 -34.39 -16.43 6.93
N GLN A 59 -35.72 -16.34 7.02
CA GLN A 59 -36.55 -17.32 7.73
C GLN A 59 -36.52 -18.69 7.04
N ASP A 60 -36.51 -18.75 5.71
CA ASP A 60 -36.36 -20.02 4.98
C ASP A 60 -34.98 -20.63 5.21
N VAL A 61 -33.88 -19.86 5.11
CA VAL A 61 -32.54 -20.40 5.42
C VAL A 61 -32.42 -20.78 6.90
N ARG A 62 -33.08 -20.06 7.82
CA ARG A 62 -33.17 -20.43 9.25
C ARG A 62 -33.96 -21.71 9.48
N ARG A 63 -35.08 -21.91 8.78
CA ARG A 63 -35.86 -23.17 8.80
C ARG A 63 -35.03 -24.35 8.32
N HIS A 64 -34.23 -24.15 7.27
CA HIS A 64 -33.29 -25.15 6.77
C HIS A 64 -32.04 -25.37 7.65
N ASN A 65 -31.97 -24.70 8.80
CA ASN A 65 -30.90 -24.85 9.80
C ASN A 65 -31.47 -25.19 11.19
N THR A 66 -32.77 -25.49 11.27
CA THR A 66 -33.46 -25.95 12.48
C THR A 66 -33.90 -27.41 12.28
N GLU A 67 -33.95 -28.18 13.37
CA GLU A 67 -34.21 -29.62 13.40
C GLU A 67 -33.11 -30.49 12.76
N ASN A 68 -33.41 -31.23 11.68
CA ASN A 68 -32.53 -32.22 11.05
C ASN A 68 -31.92 -31.76 9.72
N TYR A 69 -32.06 -30.48 9.35
CA TYR A 69 -31.51 -29.91 8.11
C TYR A 69 -30.16 -29.25 8.35
N PHE A 70 -29.18 -29.59 7.50
CA PHE A 70 -27.83 -29.04 7.55
C PHE A 70 -27.55 -28.20 6.31
N THR A 71 -27.01 -27.01 6.53
CA THR A 71 -26.53 -26.12 5.47
C THR A 71 -25.08 -26.44 5.07
N PRO A 72 -24.67 -26.11 3.83
CA PRO A 72 -23.27 -26.18 3.43
C PRO A 72 -22.33 -25.34 4.32
N TYR A 73 -21.05 -25.70 4.39
CA TYR A 73 -20.04 -25.01 5.20
C TYR A 73 -20.10 -23.46 5.12
N LEU A 74 -20.20 -22.81 6.28
CA LEU A 74 -20.31 -21.35 6.50
C LEU A 74 -21.60 -20.68 5.97
N LEU A 75 -22.60 -21.43 5.53
CA LEU A 75 -23.90 -20.89 5.11
C LEU A 75 -24.89 -20.84 6.29
N THR A 76 -24.70 -19.91 7.22
CA THR A 76 -25.44 -19.89 8.50
C THR A 76 -26.49 -18.77 8.61
N ALA A 77 -26.66 -17.95 7.57
CA ALA A 77 -27.56 -16.77 7.52
C ALA A 77 -27.32 -15.75 8.66
N GLY A 78 -26.54 -14.72 8.37
CA GLY A 78 -26.31 -13.61 9.31
C GLY A 78 -25.21 -12.67 8.85
N PHE A 79 -25.26 -11.42 9.30
CA PHE A 79 -24.26 -10.39 8.94
C PHE A 79 -22.84 -10.77 9.40
N ALA A 80 -22.69 -11.33 10.60
CA ALA A 80 -21.39 -11.76 11.12
C ALA A 80 -20.77 -12.88 10.26
N SER A 81 -21.56 -13.89 9.88
CA SER A 81 -21.12 -14.95 8.98
C SER A 81 -20.81 -14.41 7.58
N GLY A 82 -21.63 -13.51 7.05
CA GLY A 82 -21.38 -12.85 5.75
C GLY A 82 -20.05 -12.08 5.74
N VAL A 83 -19.77 -11.31 6.79
CA VAL A 83 -18.49 -10.59 6.95
C VAL A 83 -17.32 -11.58 7.08
N PHE A 84 -17.47 -12.65 7.85
CA PHE A 84 -16.44 -13.67 8.03
C PHE A 84 -16.14 -14.42 6.72
N THR A 85 -17.16 -14.85 5.97
CA THR A 85 -16.98 -15.51 4.68
C THR A 85 -16.43 -14.55 3.62
N MET A 86 -16.82 -13.27 3.64
CA MET A 86 -16.27 -12.24 2.76
C MET A 86 -14.77 -12.07 3.01
N PHE A 87 -14.38 -12.06 4.29
CA PHE A 87 -12.99 -11.98 4.70
C PHE A 87 -12.19 -13.20 4.21
N LEU A 88 -12.70 -14.41 4.42
CA LEU A 88 -12.07 -15.64 3.94
C LEU A 88 -11.99 -15.67 2.40
N ALA A 89 -13.05 -15.28 1.69
CA ALA A 89 -13.03 -15.16 0.23
C ALA A 89 -11.95 -14.19 -0.26
N THR A 90 -11.78 -13.06 0.44
CA THR A 90 -10.79 -12.04 0.08
C THR A 90 -9.36 -12.50 0.35
N THR A 91 -9.11 -13.16 1.47
CA THR A 91 -7.78 -13.68 1.83
C THR A 91 -7.38 -14.92 1.02
N MET A 92 -8.34 -15.79 0.72
CA MET A 92 -8.16 -16.93 -0.20
C MET A 92 -7.88 -16.45 -1.63
N ARG A 93 -8.56 -15.39 -2.09
CA ARG A 93 -8.23 -14.74 -3.37
C ARG A 93 -6.79 -14.21 -3.39
N ARG A 94 -6.28 -13.74 -2.24
CA ARG A 94 -4.88 -13.33 -2.04
C ARG A 94 -3.91 -14.51 -1.86
N ARG A 95 -4.37 -15.75 -2.07
CA ARG A 95 -3.56 -16.98 -2.02
C ARG A 95 -2.86 -17.21 -0.67
N LYS A 96 -3.37 -16.62 0.42
CA LYS A 96 -2.72 -16.68 1.74
C LYS A 96 -2.81 -18.08 2.34
N ARG A 97 -1.65 -18.65 2.68
CA ARG A 97 -1.55 -20.02 3.23
C ARG A 97 -2.33 -20.20 4.55
N ALA A 98 -2.31 -19.19 5.42
CA ALA A 98 -3.04 -19.24 6.69
C ALA A 98 -4.56 -19.37 6.50
N ALA A 99 -5.13 -18.65 5.52
CA ALA A 99 -6.56 -18.74 5.21
C ALA A 99 -6.94 -20.12 4.63
N TRP A 100 -6.03 -20.71 3.84
CA TRP A 100 -6.20 -22.07 3.33
C TRP A 100 -6.14 -23.12 4.45
N ILE A 101 -5.18 -23.01 5.38
CA ILE A 101 -5.10 -23.90 6.56
C ILE A 101 -6.40 -23.79 7.37
N LEU A 102 -6.84 -22.57 7.68
CA LEU A 102 -8.05 -22.35 8.46
C LEU A 102 -9.29 -22.97 7.80
N ASN A 103 -9.51 -22.72 6.51
CA ASN A 103 -10.64 -23.31 5.78
C ASN A 103 -10.52 -24.83 5.63
N SER A 104 -9.31 -25.36 5.50
CA SER A 104 -9.11 -26.80 5.37
C SER A 104 -9.38 -27.52 6.70
N VAL A 105 -8.94 -26.94 7.83
CA VAL A 105 -9.18 -27.47 9.17
C VAL A 105 -10.66 -27.35 9.54
N LEU A 106 -11.24 -26.16 9.44
CA LEU A 106 -12.64 -25.93 9.80
C LEU A 106 -13.59 -26.67 8.85
N GLY A 107 -13.36 -26.59 7.54
CA GLY A 107 -14.17 -27.28 6.54
C GLY A 107 -14.02 -28.80 6.63
N GLY A 108 -12.81 -29.31 6.88
CA GLY A 108 -12.56 -30.73 7.09
C GLY A 108 -13.21 -31.27 8.36
N LEU A 109 -13.11 -30.55 9.48
CA LEU A 109 -13.78 -30.91 10.73
C LEU A 109 -15.30 -30.88 10.56
N PHE A 110 -15.84 -29.84 9.92
CA PHE A 110 -17.27 -29.74 9.63
C PHE A 110 -17.75 -30.89 8.73
N LEU A 111 -16.99 -31.21 7.67
CA LEU A 111 -17.31 -32.35 6.79
C LEU A 111 -17.30 -33.68 7.53
N LEU A 112 -16.34 -33.88 8.44
CA LEU A 112 -16.25 -35.09 9.25
C LEU A 112 -17.43 -35.21 10.21
N LEU A 113 -17.75 -34.14 10.96
CA LEU A 113 -18.89 -34.11 11.88
C LEU A 113 -20.21 -34.29 11.12
N PHE A 114 -20.37 -33.66 9.96
CA PHE A 114 -21.55 -33.81 9.12
C PHE A 114 -21.65 -35.23 8.54
N GLY A 115 -20.53 -35.84 8.14
CA GLY A 115 -20.50 -37.24 7.74
C GLY A 115 -20.95 -38.20 8.85
N ILE A 116 -20.53 -37.96 10.10
CA ILE A 116 -21.00 -38.71 11.27
C ILE A 116 -22.50 -38.47 11.49
N ALA A 117 -22.96 -37.23 11.39
CA ALA A 117 -24.37 -36.88 11.53
C ALA A 117 -25.26 -37.60 10.48
N MET A 118 -24.74 -37.83 9.27
CA MET A 118 -25.44 -38.59 8.21
C MET A 118 -25.59 -40.09 8.51
N ALA A 119 -24.94 -40.63 9.55
CA ALA A 119 -25.17 -41.99 10.01
C ALA A 119 -26.55 -42.16 10.68
N PHE A 120 -27.14 -41.07 11.16
CA PHE A 120 -28.44 -41.07 11.81
C PHE A 120 -29.57 -41.08 10.76
N PRO A 121 -30.52 -42.03 10.82
CA PRO A 121 -31.64 -42.15 9.88
C PRO A 121 -32.48 -40.88 9.73
N GLU A 122 -32.63 -40.13 10.83
CA GLU A 122 -33.40 -38.90 10.94
C GLU A 122 -32.81 -37.77 10.09
N ILE A 123 -31.49 -37.81 9.84
CA ILE A 123 -30.76 -36.78 9.09
C ILE A 123 -30.63 -37.19 7.62
N ARG A 124 -30.34 -38.46 7.33
CA ARG A 124 -30.11 -38.93 5.94
C ARG A 124 -31.35 -38.97 5.05
N GLN A 125 -32.55 -38.95 5.64
CA GLN A 125 -33.83 -39.00 4.92
C GLN A 125 -34.09 -37.75 4.05
N TYR A 126 -33.44 -36.62 4.37
CA TYR A 126 -33.62 -35.37 3.64
C TYR A 126 -32.64 -35.25 2.47
N ALA A 127 -33.17 -35.15 1.24
CA ALA A 127 -32.37 -34.99 0.02
C ALA A 127 -31.45 -33.75 0.06
N GLN A 128 -31.88 -32.69 0.74
CA GLN A 128 -31.09 -31.47 0.91
C GLN A 128 -29.78 -31.72 1.69
N ASN A 129 -29.78 -32.60 2.69
CA ASN A 129 -28.57 -32.88 3.46
C ASN A 129 -27.50 -33.55 2.60
N TRP A 130 -27.92 -34.39 1.64
CA TRP A 130 -27.01 -34.95 0.63
C TRP A 130 -26.42 -33.87 -0.28
N VAL A 131 -27.23 -32.89 -0.72
CA VAL A 131 -26.75 -31.75 -1.51
C VAL A 131 -25.76 -30.91 -0.71
N SER A 132 -26.06 -30.60 0.56
CA SER A 132 -25.18 -29.84 1.44
C SER A 132 -23.86 -30.55 1.73
N LEU A 133 -23.91 -31.87 1.94
CA LEU A 133 -22.73 -32.70 2.12
C LEU A 133 -21.87 -32.71 0.86
N ALA A 134 -22.48 -32.89 -0.32
CA ALA A 134 -21.78 -32.89 -1.60
C ALA A 134 -21.11 -31.53 -1.89
N LEU A 135 -21.79 -30.42 -1.64
CA LEU A 135 -21.22 -29.07 -1.79
C LEU A 135 -20.05 -28.83 -0.83
N THR A 136 -20.18 -29.28 0.43
CA THR A 136 -19.12 -29.17 1.43
C THR A 136 -17.92 -30.05 1.06
N ALA A 137 -18.16 -31.28 0.62
CA ALA A 137 -17.11 -32.19 0.15
C ALA A 137 -16.41 -31.64 -1.10
N ALA A 138 -17.15 -31.06 -2.05
CA ALA A 138 -16.59 -30.40 -3.22
C ALA A 138 -15.72 -29.21 -2.83
N PHE A 139 -16.14 -28.40 -1.85
CA PHE A 139 -15.35 -27.31 -1.32
C PHE A 139 -14.04 -27.82 -0.68
N VAL A 140 -14.11 -28.77 0.26
CA VAL A 140 -12.91 -29.33 0.93
C VAL A 140 -11.99 -30.03 -0.07
N GLY A 141 -12.54 -30.80 -1.00
CA GLY A 141 -11.79 -31.43 -2.09
C GLY A 141 -11.08 -30.41 -2.98
N SER A 142 -11.74 -29.29 -3.29
CA SER A 142 -11.13 -28.21 -4.07
C SER A 142 -9.96 -27.53 -3.33
N LEU A 143 -10.02 -27.43 -1.99
CA LEU A 143 -8.90 -26.94 -1.18
C LEU A 143 -7.72 -27.92 -1.19
N ALA A 144 -7.98 -29.22 -1.16
CA ALA A 144 -6.94 -30.25 -1.21
C ALA A 144 -6.24 -30.28 -2.58
N VAL A 145 -7.01 -30.25 -3.68
CA VAL A 145 -6.47 -30.22 -5.05
C VAL A 145 -5.76 -28.89 -5.34
N GLY A 146 -6.34 -27.78 -4.88
CA GLY A 146 -5.79 -26.42 -5.03
C GLY A 146 -4.69 -26.04 -4.04
N ARG A 147 -4.21 -26.97 -3.18
CA ARG A 147 -3.26 -26.69 -2.09
C ARG A 147 -1.99 -25.93 -2.52
N ARG A 148 -1.56 -26.13 -3.77
CA ARG A 148 -0.34 -25.51 -4.33
C ARG A 148 -0.54 -24.05 -4.73
N GLU A 149 -1.77 -23.59 -4.94
CA GLU A 149 -2.05 -22.19 -5.28
C GLU A 149 -1.99 -21.27 -4.05
N PHE A 150 -2.12 -21.82 -2.83
CA PHE A 150 -2.17 -21.05 -1.58
C PHE A 150 -0.79 -20.99 -0.90
N TYR A 151 0.20 -20.51 -1.65
CA TYR A 151 1.60 -20.44 -1.20
C TYR A 151 1.94 -19.19 -0.40
N ALA A 152 1.15 -18.11 -0.51
CA ALA A 152 1.56 -16.81 -0.02
C ALA A 152 1.70 -16.80 1.50
N LYS A 153 2.92 -16.51 1.98
CA LYS A 153 3.19 -16.32 3.41
C LYS A 153 2.40 -15.10 3.91
N GLY A 154 1.74 -15.25 5.06
CA GLY A 154 1.05 -14.14 5.72
C GLY A 154 2.07 -13.18 6.32
N ASP A 155 1.73 -11.90 6.38
CA ASP A 155 2.48 -10.94 7.20
C ASP A 155 2.49 -11.43 8.65
N ARG A 156 3.50 -11.02 9.46
CA ARG A 156 3.58 -11.41 10.88
C ARG A 156 2.30 -10.97 11.61
N SER A 157 1.38 -11.91 11.84
CA SER A 157 0.17 -11.68 12.62
C SER A 157 0.52 -11.59 14.11
N ASN A 158 -0.33 -10.93 14.90
CA ASN A 158 -0.22 -10.94 16.35
C ASN A 158 -1.29 -11.86 16.94
N PRO A 159 -1.07 -13.18 16.98
CA PRO A 159 -2.08 -14.12 17.47
C PRO A 159 -2.43 -13.86 18.93
N LYS A 160 -1.50 -13.32 19.73
CA LYS A 160 -1.76 -12.93 21.13
C LYS A 160 -2.77 -11.79 21.22
N LEU A 161 -2.61 -10.75 20.40
CA LEU A 161 -3.57 -9.64 20.35
C LEU A 161 -4.93 -10.13 19.82
N ALA A 162 -4.95 -10.94 18.77
CA ALA A 162 -6.19 -11.52 18.24
C ALA A 162 -6.92 -12.36 19.30
N ALA A 163 -6.20 -13.22 20.03
CA ALA A 163 -6.75 -14.03 21.10
C ALA A 163 -7.25 -13.19 22.27
N ALA A 164 -6.50 -12.15 22.67
CA ALA A 164 -6.92 -11.23 23.73
C ALA A 164 -8.19 -10.45 23.35
N VAL A 165 -8.26 -9.95 22.10
CA VAL A 165 -9.45 -9.26 21.57
C VAL A 165 -10.63 -10.23 21.44
N ALA A 166 -10.40 -11.47 21.01
CA ALA A 166 -11.44 -12.49 20.93
C ALA A 166 -11.99 -12.84 22.31
N ALA A 167 -11.13 -13.14 23.29
CA ALA A 167 -11.55 -13.53 24.64
C ALA A 167 -12.22 -12.37 25.38
N GLY A 168 -11.57 -11.19 25.43
CA GLY A 168 -12.12 -10.02 26.09
C GLY A 168 -13.38 -9.49 25.40
N GLY A 169 -13.38 -9.47 24.07
CA GLY A 169 -14.53 -9.05 23.28
C GLY A 169 -15.71 -10.00 23.38
N LEU A 170 -15.48 -11.32 23.40
CA LEU A 170 -16.55 -12.31 23.63
C LEU A 170 -17.15 -12.18 25.03
N LEU A 171 -16.33 -11.99 26.06
CA LEU A 171 -16.81 -11.73 27.43
C LEU A 171 -17.71 -10.49 27.47
N VAL A 172 -17.22 -9.35 26.99
CA VAL A 172 -18.00 -8.09 26.97
C VAL A 172 -19.27 -8.24 26.13
N ALA A 173 -19.17 -8.85 24.93
CA ALA A 173 -20.32 -9.06 24.07
C ALA A 173 -21.38 -9.95 24.74
N SER A 174 -20.94 -11.03 25.40
CA SER A 174 -21.83 -11.97 26.09
C SER A 174 -22.55 -11.32 27.27
N LEU A 175 -21.85 -10.47 28.04
CA LEU A 175 -22.45 -9.72 29.15
C LEU A 175 -23.46 -8.68 28.66
N LEU A 176 -23.14 -7.94 27.59
CA LEU A 176 -24.07 -6.99 26.98
C LEU A 176 -25.30 -7.69 26.38
N ALA A 177 -25.12 -8.83 25.71
CA ALA A 177 -26.23 -9.63 25.22
C ALA A 177 -27.13 -10.11 26.37
N THR A 178 -26.53 -10.56 27.47
CA THR A 178 -27.27 -10.98 28.69
C THR A 178 -28.04 -9.83 29.30
N LEU A 179 -27.44 -8.65 29.41
CA LEU A 179 -28.08 -7.45 29.91
C LEU A 179 -29.28 -7.07 29.02
N LEU A 180 -29.09 -7.08 27.70
CA LEU A 180 -30.14 -6.75 26.74
C LEU A 180 -31.33 -7.70 26.89
N VAL A 181 -31.06 -9.02 26.88
CA VAL A 181 -32.07 -10.06 27.09
C VAL A 181 -32.77 -9.91 28.44
N THR A 182 -32.04 -9.53 29.49
CA THR A 182 -32.60 -9.36 30.84
C THR A 182 -33.55 -8.17 30.92
N VAL A 183 -33.22 -7.05 30.27
CA VAL A 183 -34.02 -5.82 30.30
C VAL A 183 -35.27 -5.93 29.41
N THR A 184 -35.20 -6.72 28.34
CA THR A 184 -36.24 -6.79 27.30
C THR A 184 -36.98 -8.13 27.27
N ASN A 185 -36.93 -8.90 28.35
CA ASN A 185 -37.63 -10.18 28.41
C ASN A 185 -39.13 -9.94 28.67
N ASP A 186 -39.95 -10.12 27.64
CA ASP A 186 -41.40 -9.93 27.69
C ASP A 186 -42.15 -11.26 27.94
N ALA A 187 -41.44 -12.34 28.31
CA ALA A 187 -42.06 -13.64 28.55
C ALA A 187 -43.00 -13.61 29.77
N HIS A 188 -44.17 -14.23 29.62
CA HIS A 188 -45.16 -14.38 30.71
C HIS A 188 -44.57 -15.07 31.96
N ASP A 189 -43.61 -15.98 31.77
CA ASP A 189 -42.90 -16.71 32.83
C ASP A 189 -41.46 -16.22 33.06
N ALA A 190 -41.16 -14.95 32.80
CA ALA A 190 -39.79 -14.39 32.87
C ALA A 190 -39.05 -14.68 34.20
N HIS A 191 -39.79 -14.81 35.30
CA HIS A 191 -39.30 -15.10 36.65
C HIS A 191 -38.63 -16.48 36.79
N ARG A 192 -38.90 -17.41 35.87
CA ARG A 192 -38.30 -18.77 35.87
C ARG A 192 -36.92 -18.82 35.22
N SER A 193 -36.53 -17.80 34.46
CA SER A 193 -35.24 -17.77 33.77
C SER A 193 -34.12 -17.30 34.71
N THR A 194 -33.08 -18.13 34.89
CA THR A 194 -31.91 -17.74 35.69
C THR A 194 -30.96 -16.83 34.92
N PHE A 195 -30.04 -16.15 35.61
CA PHE A 195 -28.96 -15.39 34.95
C PHE A 195 -28.12 -16.27 34.01
N LEU A 196 -27.85 -17.52 34.41
CA LEU A 196 -27.12 -18.49 33.59
C LEU A 196 -27.88 -18.83 32.31
N ASP A 197 -29.20 -18.97 32.36
CA ASP A 197 -30.02 -19.26 31.16
C ASP A 197 -30.01 -18.08 30.18
N ARG A 198 -30.14 -16.85 30.69
CA ARG A 198 -30.07 -15.62 29.87
C ARG A 198 -28.69 -15.42 29.28
N TRP A 199 -27.64 -15.73 30.02
CA TRP A 199 -26.26 -15.65 29.53
C TRP A 199 -25.95 -16.73 28.49
N ARG A 200 -26.42 -17.96 28.71
CA ARG A 200 -26.31 -19.05 27.73
C ARG A 200 -27.07 -18.72 26.45
N TYR A 201 -28.30 -18.19 26.58
CA TYR A 201 -29.10 -17.71 25.46
C TYR A 201 -28.37 -16.60 24.68
N GLY A 202 -27.94 -15.53 25.35
CA GLY A 202 -27.22 -14.42 24.71
C GLY A 202 -25.90 -14.85 24.07
N THR A 203 -25.14 -15.74 24.72
CA THR A 203 -23.86 -16.26 24.22
C THR A 203 -24.05 -17.17 23.01
N LEU A 204 -25.03 -18.07 23.04
CA LEU A 204 -25.37 -18.89 21.88
C LEU A 204 -25.80 -18.01 20.71
N ARG A 205 -26.57 -16.94 20.96
CA ARG A 205 -27.03 -15.99 19.93
C ARG A 205 -25.92 -15.10 19.36
N LEU A 206 -24.78 -14.97 20.06
CA LEU A 206 -23.57 -14.34 19.52
C LEU A 206 -22.79 -15.24 18.55
N VAL A 207 -22.79 -16.56 18.78
CA VAL A 207 -22.00 -17.55 18.03
C VAL A 207 -22.82 -18.23 16.93
N SER A 208 -24.12 -18.42 17.18
CA SER A 208 -25.08 -19.05 16.27
C SER A 208 -26.37 -18.24 16.25
N VAL A 209 -26.79 -17.82 15.05
CA VAL A 209 -28.08 -17.16 14.85
C VAL A 209 -29.26 -18.14 14.99
N ALA A 210 -28.96 -19.45 15.07
CA ALA A 210 -29.92 -20.55 15.20
C ALA A 210 -29.97 -21.11 16.63
N ALA A 211 -30.01 -20.24 17.64
CA ALA A 211 -30.41 -20.70 18.97
C ALA A 211 -31.91 -20.98 18.91
N ASP A 212 -32.28 -22.26 18.94
CA ASP A 212 -33.66 -22.71 18.99
C ASP A 212 -34.33 -22.13 20.25
N ASP A 213 -35.25 -21.19 20.05
CA ASP A 213 -35.97 -20.49 21.13
C ASP A 213 -36.80 -21.51 21.97
N SER A 214 -37.04 -22.72 21.44
CA SER A 214 -37.77 -23.80 22.13
C SER A 214 -37.03 -24.36 23.36
N HIS A 215 -35.70 -24.25 23.41
CA HIS A 215 -34.88 -24.77 24.52
C HIS A 215 -34.82 -23.83 25.74
N TYR A 216 -35.37 -22.61 25.63
CA TYR A 216 -35.36 -21.60 26.68
C TYR A 216 -36.78 -21.12 27.04
N PRO A 217 -37.61 -21.99 27.64
CA PRO A 217 -38.94 -21.59 28.11
C PRO A 217 -38.82 -20.45 29.13
N GLY A 218 -39.52 -19.34 28.90
CA GLY A 218 -39.48 -18.15 29.76
C GLY A 218 -38.55 -17.02 29.28
N ILE A 219 -38.01 -17.11 28.05
CA ILE A 219 -37.29 -16.02 27.39
C ILE A 219 -37.98 -15.68 26.07
N ALA A 220 -38.56 -14.48 25.98
CA ALA A 220 -39.16 -13.94 24.76
C ALA A 220 -38.65 -12.51 24.57
N THR A 221 -37.80 -12.31 23.56
CA THR A 221 -37.21 -11.00 23.27
C THR A 221 -37.73 -10.43 21.95
N PRO A 222 -37.99 -9.12 21.86
CA PRO A 222 -38.33 -8.45 20.61
C PRO A 222 -37.29 -8.67 19.50
N ASN A 223 -37.73 -8.66 18.24
CA ASN A 223 -36.85 -8.90 17.09
C ASN A 223 -35.65 -7.94 17.00
N TRP A 224 -35.78 -6.70 17.49
CA TRP A 224 -34.69 -5.72 17.46
C TRP A 224 -33.51 -6.14 18.37
N VAL A 225 -33.76 -6.86 19.47
CA VAL A 225 -32.73 -7.40 20.38
C VAL A 225 -31.85 -8.39 19.64
N ASN A 226 -32.46 -9.24 18.82
CA ASN A 226 -31.77 -10.21 17.98
C ASN A 226 -30.88 -9.50 16.95
N VAL A 227 -31.35 -8.39 16.38
CA VAL A 227 -30.56 -7.57 15.45
C VAL A 227 -29.38 -6.94 16.18
N SER A 228 -29.57 -6.39 17.37
CA SER A 228 -28.51 -5.77 18.18
C SER A 228 -27.41 -6.76 18.58
N ILE A 229 -27.77 -7.97 19.01
CA ILE A 229 -26.81 -9.04 19.34
C ILE A 229 -26.01 -9.46 18.09
N ASN A 230 -26.67 -9.53 16.93
CA ASN A 230 -26.00 -9.81 15.64
C ASN A 230 -25.02 -8.70 15.24
N VAL A 231 -25.37 -7.43 15.44
CA VAL A 231 -24.46 -6.30 15.21
C VAL A 231 -23.25 -6.40 16.14
N LEU A 232 -23.46 -6.71 17.42
CA LEU A 232 -22.40 -6.87 18.40
C LEU A 232 -21.44 -8.03 18.03
N SER A 233 -21.97 -9.17 17.59
CA SER A 233 -21.19 -10.29 17.06
C SER A 233 -20.40 -9.89 15.80
N THR A 234 -21.02 -9.14 14.89
CA THR A 234 -20.36 -8.65 13.67
C THR A 234 -19.20 -7.70 14.01
N LEU A 235 -19.40 -6.79 14.96
CA LEU A 235 -18.36 -5.88 15.45
C LEU A 235 -17.22 -6.64 16.14
N LEU A 236 -17.52 -7.68 16.92
CA LEU A 236 -16.51 -8.55 17.52
C LEU A 236 -15.67 -9.27 16.45
N VAL A 237 -16.31 -9.87 15.44
CA VAL A 237 -15.61 -10.52 14.32
C VAL A 237 -14.71 -9.51 13.60
N LEU A 238 -15.22 -8.31 13.29
CA LEU A 238 -14.44 -7.24 12.68
C LEU A 238 -13.25 -6.82 13.56
N ALA A 239 -13.43 -6.71 14.88
CA ALA A 239 -12.37 -6.36 15.82
C ALA A 239 -11.29 -7.45 15.91
N VAL A 240 -11.69 -8.73 15.96
CA VAL A 240 -10.75 -9.87 15.96
C VAL A 240 -10.00 -9.96 14.63
N LEU A 241 -10.68 -9.78 13.50
CA LEU A 241 -10.05 -9.72 12.18
C LEU A 241 -9.09 -8.53 12.10
N TYR A 242 -9.51 -7.35 12.56
CA TYR A 242 -8.63 -6.19 12.62
C TYR A 242 -7.40 -6.46 13.49
N ALA A 243 -7.56 -7.06 14.67
CA ALA A 243 -6.47 -7.39 15.59
C ALA A 243 -5.52 -8.47 15.04
N ALA A 244 -6.05 -9.52 14.42
CA ALA A 244 -5.28 -10.59 13.81
C ALA A 244 -4.48 -10.12 12.59
N PHE A 245 -5.06 -9.20 11.82
CA PHE A 245 -4.50 -8.70 10.56
C PHE A 245 -3.99 -7.26 10.65
N ARG A 246 -3.86 -6.70 11.87
CA ARG A 246 -3.10 -5.49 12.13
C ARG A 246 -1.63 -5.80 11.85
N SER A 247 -1.27 -5.66 10.59
CA SER A 247 0.04 -5.96 10.04
C SER A 247 1.10 -5.18 10.82
N ARG A 248 2.01 -5.89 11.49
CA ARG A 248 3.36 -5.33 11.71
C ARG A 248 3.99 -5.23 10.32
N ARG A 249 4.75 -4.15 10.06
CA ARG A 249 5.35 -3.83 8.75
C ARG A 249 5.72 -5.11 8.00
N ALA A 250 5.22 -5.23 6.77
CA ALA A 250 5.32 -6.46 5.97
C ALA A 250 6.77 -6.85 5.69
N VAL A 251 7.68 -5.88 5.72
CA VAL A 251 9.12 -6.03 5.60
C VAL A 251 9.80 -5.18 6.69
N ASP A 252 10.94 -5.65 7.17
CA ASP A 252 11.78 -4.88 8.10
C ASP A 252 12.38 -3.65 7.37
N PRO A 253 12.40 -2.47 7.99
CA PRO A 253 12.95 -1.26 7.38
C PRO A 253 14.46 -1.39 7.15
N LEU A 254 15.00 -0.51 6.30
CA LEU A 254 16.43 -0.36 6.04
C LEU A 254 17.21 -0.35 7.35
N THR A 255 18.20 -1.25 7.45
CA THR A 255 19.14 -1.29 8.58
C THR A 255 20.27 -0.28 8.37
N GLU A 256 21.01 0.04 9.43
CA GLU A 256 22.21 0.91 9.34
C GLU A 256 23.27 0.30 8.39
N ASP A 257 23.46 -1.03 8.43
CA ASP A 257 24.36 -1.75 7.53
C ASP A 257 23.89 -1.68 6.07
N ASP A 258 22.58 -1.80 5.82
CA ASP A 258 22.01 -1.65 4.48
C ASP A 258 22.22 -0.23 3.96
N GLU A 259 21.97 0.77 4.80
CA GLU A 259 22.17 2.18 4.44
C GLU A 259 23.63 2.45 4.06
N LYS A 260 24.58 1.97 4.87
CA LYS A 260 26.01 2.09 4.58
C LYS A 260 26.38 1.48 3.24
N ARG A 261 25.94 0.24 2.97
CA ARG A 261 26.23 -0.46 1.72
C ARG A 261 25.58 0.20 0.52
N LEU A 262 24.38 0.78 0.67
CA LEU A 262 23.72 1.52 -0.41
C LEU A 262 24.48 2.80 -0.74
N ARG A 263 24.99 3.51 0.27
CA ARG A 263 25.86 4.67 0.07
C ARG A 263 27.13 4.31 -0.69
N GLU A 264 27.77 3.18 -0.38
CA GLU A 264 28.93 2.69 -1.13
C GLU A 264 28.61 2.43 -2.61
N LEU A 265 27.42 1.90 -2.93
CA LEU A 265 26.99 1.74 -4.32
C LEU A 265 26.69 3.08 -5.00
N LEU A 266 26.04 4.02 -4.29
CA LEU A 266 25.76 5.37 -4.80
C LEU A 266 27.04 6.18 -5.04
N GLU A 267 28.09 5.96 -4.25
CA GLU A 267 29.38 6.61 -4.48
C GLU A 267 30.07 6.14 -5.77
N ARG A 268 29.84 4.89 -6.16
CA ARG A 268 30.46 4.29 -7.36
C ARG A 268 29.62 4.42 -8.62
N ASN A 269 28.29 4.43 -8.48
CA ASN A 269 27.34 4.31 -9.59
C ASN A 269 26.17 5.29 -9.52
N GLY A 270 26.15 6.19 -8.52
CA GLY A 270 25.02 7.08 -8.27
C GLY A 270 24.93 8.27 -9.21
N ASP A 271 25.85 8.44 -10.15
CA ASP A 271 25.81 9.42 -11.24
C ASP A 271 24.84 9.02 -12.37
N ARG A 272 24.42 7.75 -12.42
CA ARG A 272 23.54 7.23 -13.47
C ARG A 272 22.06 7.58 -13.30
N ASP A 273 21.61 7.79 -12.06
CA ASP A 273 20.21 8.06 -11.76
C ASP A 273 20.07 9.15 -10.71
N SER A 274 19.46 10.27 -11.10
CA SER A 274 19.14 11.42 -10.26
C SER A 274 18.18 11.12 -9.12
N LEU A 275 17.45 10.00 -9.19
CA LEU A 275 16.54 9.54 -8.14
C LEU A 275 17.18 8.51 -7.20
N GLY A 276 18.40 8.06 -7.47
CA GLY A 276 19.05 6.98 -6.74
C GLY A 276 19.21 7.27 -5.24
N TYR A 277 19.51 8.50 -4.86
CA TYR A 277 19.71 8.88 -3.46
C TYR A 277 18.45 8.72 -2.59
N PHE A 278 17.25 8.84 -3.19
CA PHE A 278 15.99 8.64 -2.47
C PHE A 278 15.80 7.20 -1.99
N SER A 279 16.56 6.23 -2.53
CA SER A 279 16.57 4.84 -2.05
C SER A 279 17.05 4.70 -0.60
N LEU A 280 17.76 5.69 -0.05
CA LEU A 280 18.23 5.72 1.35
C LEU A 280 17.12 6.03 2.37
N ARG A 281 15.89 6.29 1.92
CA ARG A 281 14.77 6.55 2.83
C ARG A 281 14.50 5.35 3.74
N ARG A 282 14.61 5.55 5.06
CA ARG A 282 14.50 4.51 6.11
C ARG A 282 13.18 3.73 6.17
N GLU A 283 12.12 4.21 5.50
CA GLU A 283 10.86 3.46 5.37
C GLU A 283 10.89 2.37 4.28
N LYS A 284 11.91 2.38 3.43
CA LYS A 284 12.16 1.35 2.42
C LYS A 284 12.85 0.15 3.06
N SER A 285 12.75 -0.96 2.36
CA SER A 285 13.51 -2.18 2.57
C SER A 285 14.36 -2.43 1.32
N VAL A 286 15.34 -3.31 1.43
CA VAL A 286 16.28 -3.56 0.33
C VAL A 286 16.42 -5.04 0.05
N VAL A 287 16.50 -5.39 -1.22
CA VAL A 287 16.94 -6.72 -1.67
C VAL A 287 18.25 -6.59 -2.41
N TRP A 288 19.26 -7.31 -1.95
CA TRP A 288 20.60 -7.30 -2.52
C TRP A 288 20.78 -8.35 -3.59
N SER A 289 21.60 -8.06 -4.60
CA SER A 289 22.14 -9.10 -5.46
C SER A 289 23.06 -10.04 -4.66
N PRO A 290 23.19 -11.32 -5.04
CA PRO A 290 24.11 -12.25 -4.38
C PRO A 290 25.56 -11.76 -4.35
N THR A 291 25.97 -10.95 -5.33
CA THR A 291 27.30 -10.35 -5.42
C THR A 291 27.46 -9.09 -4.57
N GLY A 292 26.37 -8.53 -4.04
CA GLY A 292 26.36 -7.26 -3.32
C GLY A 292 26.60 -6.03 -4.19
N LYS A 293 26.73 -6.18 -5.51
CA LYS A 293 27.01 -5.10 -6.47
C LYS A 293 25.78 -4.34 -6.94
N ALA A 294 24.59 -4.83 -6.61
CA ALA A 294 23.33 -4.17 -6.93
C ALA A 294 22.28 -4.39 -5.84
N ALA A 295 21.30 -3.49 -5.76
CA ALA A 295 20.23 -3.57 -4.78
C ALA A 295 18.92 -2.96 -5.31
N VAL A 296 17.79 -3.56 -4.97
CA VAL A 296 16.45 -3.00 -5.23
C VAL A 296 15.89 -2.45 -3.92
N ALA A 297 15.70 -1.14 -3.84
CA ALA A 297 15.03 -0.49 -2.72
C ALA A 297 13.52 -0.43 -2.98
N TYR A 298 12.72 -0.94 -2.04
CA TYR A 298 11.28 -1.09 -2.23
C TYR A 298 10.50 -0.92 -0.93
N ARG A 299 9.17 -0.82 -1.03
CA ARG A 299 8.26 -0.80 0.13
C ARG A 299 6.98 -1.54 -0.20
N VAL A 300 6.42 -2.23 0.79
CA VAL A 300 5.14 -2.93 0.62
C VAL A 300 3.98 -2.06 1.10
N VAL A 301 3.09 -1.70 0.19
CA VAL A 301 1.89 -0.90 0.48
C VAL A 301 0.65 -1.60 -0.06
N GLY A 302 -0.27 -1.99 0.83
CA GLY A 302 -1.55 -2.58 0.42
C GLY A 302 -1.45 -3.93 -0.33
N GLY A 303 -0.32 -4.64 -0.18
CA GLY A 303 -0.03 -5.88 -0.93
C GLY A 303 0.63 -5.65 -2.28
N VAL A 304 1.09 -4.43 -2.57
CA VAL A 304 1.96 -4.11 -3.70
C VAL A 304 3.38 -3.94 -3.16
N SER A 305 4.35 -4.67 -3.71
CA SER A 305 5.78 -4.48 -3.47
C SER A 305 6.27 -3.44 -4.48
N LEU A 306 6.43 -2.20 -4.03
CA LEU A 306 6.71 -1.05 -4.88
C LEU A 306 8.20 -0.70 -4.80
N ALA A 307 8.95 -0.99 -5.85
CA ALA A 307 10.32 -0.54 -6.01
C ALA A 307 10.36 0.95 -6.41
N SER A 308 11.37 1.65 -5.92
CA SER A 308 11.57 3.09 -6.12
C SER A 308 12.68 3.32 -7.15
N GLY A 309 12.31 3.64 -8.39
CA GLY A 309 13.27 3.93 -9.45
C GLY A 309 14.08 2.72 -9.86
N ASP A 310 15.31 2.98 -10.26
CA ASP A 310 16.24 1.99 -10.81
C ASP A 310 16.91 1.20 -9.68
N PRO A 311 17.35 -0.06 -9.92
CA PRO A 311 18.23 -0.73 -8.98
C PRO A 311 19.53 0.08 -8.77
N ILE A 312 19.98 0.16 -7.52
CA ILE A 312 21.21 0.88 -7.16
C ILE A 312 22.41 -0.02 -7.43
N GLY A 313 23.47 0.49 -8.04
CA GLY A 313 24.73 -0.22 -8.28
C GLY A 313 24.98 -0.55 -9.75
N ASP A 314 25.77 -1.59 -10.01
CA ASP A 314 26.23 -1.98 -11.36
C ASP A 314 25.07 -2.57 -12.20
N PRO A 315 24.76 -2.00 -13.39
CA PRO A 315 23.73 -2.51 -14.30
C PRO A 315 23.88 -3.98 -14.68
N GLU A 316 25.11 -4.48 -14.78
CA GLU A 316 25.36 -5.90 -15.07
C GLU A 316 24.88 -6.81 -13.93
N ALA A 317 24.86 -6.29 -12.70
CA ALA A 317 24.41 -7.01 -11.51
C ALA A 317 22.91 -6.80 -11.19
N TRP A 318 22.22 -5.88 -11.87
CA TRP A 318 20.79 -5.60 -11.63
C TRP A 318 19.89 -6.83 -11.72
N PRO A 319 20.00 -7.73 -12.73
CA PRO A 319 19.20 -8.95 -12.77
C PRO A 319 19.33 -9.78 -11.49
N GLY A 320 20.53 -9.80 -10.91
CA GLY A 320 20.82 -10.51 -9.66
C GLY A 320 20.11 -9.94 -8.44
N ALA A 321 19.68 -8.67 -8.45
CA ALA A 321 18.86 -8.08 -7.39
C ALA A 321 17.34 -8.15 -7.71
N ILE A 322 16.97 -8.02 -8.98
CA ILE A 322 15.58 -8.09 -9.45
C ILE A 322 15.00 -9.49 -9.22
N GLU A 323 15.75 -10.56 -9.51
CA GLU A 323 15.25 -11.93 -9.38
C GLU A 323 14.89 -12.32 -7.93
N PRO A 324 15.76 -12.08 -6.92
CA PRO A 324 15.40 -12.29 -5.52
C PRO A 324 14.24 -11.42 -5.05
N TRP A 325 14.16 -10.16 -5.47
CA TRP A 325 13.04 -9.28 -5.14
C TRP A 325 11.70 -9.81 -5.68
N LEU A 326 11.69 -10.30 -6.92
CA LEU A 326 10.52 -10.97 -7.50
C LEU A 326 10.21 -12.29 -6.81
N ALA A 327 11.23 -13.05 -6.36
CA ALA A 327 11.02 -14.26 -5.59
C ALA A 327 10.35 -13.96 -4.24
N GLU A 328 10.78 -12.92 -3.54
CA GLU A 328 10.18 -12.46 -2.29
C GLU A 328 8.73 -11.96 -2.50
N ALA A 329 8.49 -11.14 -3.53
CA ALA A 329 7.14 -10.70 -3.89
C ALA A 329 6.21 -11.90 -4.17
N ARG A 330 6.70 -12.91 -4.91
CA ARG A 330 5.97 -14.17 -5.12
C ARG A 330 5.72 -14.91 -3.82
N GLU A 331 6.73 -15.09 -2.97
CA GLU A 331 6.60 -15.82 -1.71
C GLU A 331 5.54 -15.22 -0.77
N HIS A 332 5.41 -13.89 -0.75
CA HIS A 332 4.42 -13.19 0.07
C HIS A 332 3.08 -12.92 -0.64
N GLY A 333 2.99 -13.23 -1.94
CA GLY A 333 1.84 -12.95 -2.78
C GLY A 333 1.60 -11.45 -2.99
N TRP A 334 2.68 -10.66 -2.99
CA TRP A 334 2.65 -9.25 -3.33
C TRP A 334 2.67 -9.05 -4.84
N ILE A 335 2.05 -7.96 -5.29
CA ILE A 335 2.11 -7.52 -6.68
C ILE A 335 3.38 -6.66 -6.83
N PRO A 336 4.39 -7.07 -7.60
CA PRO A 336 5.56 -6.25 -7.81
C PRO A 336 5.25 -5.13 -8.80
N ALA A 337 5.75 -3.93 -8.51
CA ALA A 337 5.66 -2.76 -9.39
C ALA A 337 6.89 -1.88 -9.18
N VAL A 338 7.30 -1.14 -10.20
CA VAL A 338 8.41 -0.18 -10.12
C VAL A 338 7.89 1.19 -10.48
N MET A 339 8.17 2.20 -9.66
CA MET A 339 7.75 3.58 -9.93
C MET A 339 8.95 4.47 -10.19
N GLY A 340 8.92 5.18 -11.32
CA GLY A 340 9.92 6.20 -11.64
C GLY A 340 11.19 5.61 -12.24
N ALA A 341 11.10 4.43 -12.86
CA ALA A 341 12.24 3.80 -13.50
C ALA A 341 12.69 4.61 -14.72
N GLY A 342 14.00 4.75 -14.92
CA GLY A 342 14.59 5.23 -16.16
C GLY A 342 14.44 4.22 -17.30
N GLU A 343 14.84 4.63 -18.50
CA GLU A 343 14.72 3.80 -19.70
C GLU A 343 15.66 2.57 -19.67
N GLU A 344 16.88 2.74 -19.14
CA GLU A 344 17.87 1.65 -18.99
C GLU A 344 17.32 0.55 -18.08
N ALA A 345 16.86 0.89 -16.86
CA ALA A 345 16.26 -0.07 -15.95
C ALA A 345 14.95 -0.64 -16.50
N GLY A 346 14.11 0.17 -17.15
CA GLY A 346 12.91 -0.30 -17.85
C GLY A 346 13.21 -1.44 -18.83
N THR A 347 14.30 -1.31 -19.58
CA THR A 347 14.76 -2.36 -20.50
C THR A 347 15.17 -3.63 -19.76
N VAL A 348 15.87 -3.53 -18.63
CA VAL A 348 16.26 -4.70 -17.83
C VAL A 348 15.03 -5.36 -17.19
N TYR A 349 14.14 -4.59 -16.56
CA TYR A 349 12.89 -5.10 -15.98
C TYR A 349 11.99 -5.78 -17.02
N SER A 350 11.95 -5.30 -18.27
CA SER A 350 11.17 -5.94 -19.33
C SER A 350 11.59 -7.39 -19.59
N ARG A 351 12.89 -7.70 -19.44
CA ARG A 351 13.42 -9.07 -19.55
C ARG A 351 12.95 -9.98 -18.41
N HIS A 352 12.47 -9.39 -17.31
CA HIS A 352 11.87 -10.08 -16.17
C HIS A 352 10.33 -10.08 -16.20
N GLY A 353 9.70 -9.70 -17.32
CA GLY A 353 8.25 -9.82 -17.53
C GLY A 353 7.43 -8.59 -17.13
N PHE A 354 8.07 -7.44 -16.99
CA PHE A 354 7.37 -6.17 -16.79
C PHE A 354 7.01 -5.51 -18.13
N ASP A 355 5.79 -4.99 -18.19
CA ASP A 355 5.39 -3.99 -19.18
C ASP A 355 5.68 -2.60 -18.61
N ALA A 356 5.94 -1.64 -19.52
CA ALA A 356 6.20 -0.26 -19.17
C ALA A 356 5.02 0.65 -19.55
N LEU A 357 4.66 1.53 -18.63
CA LEU A 357 3.82 2.69 -18.91
C LEU A 357 4.62 3.94 -18.61
N GLU A 358 4.69 4.84 -19.56
CA GLU A 358 5.29 6.15 -19.32
C GLU A 358 4.50 6.91 -18.25
N LEU A 359 5.23 7.28 -17.20
CA LEU A 359 4.68 7.88 -16.00
C LEU A 359 4.75 9.41 -16.09
N GLY A 360 5.74 9.96 -16.79
CA GLY A 360 6.02 11.39 -16.89
C GLY A 360 7.47 11.64 -17.23
N ASP A 361 7.92 12.88 -17.12
CA ASP A 361 9.31 13.26 -17.42
C ASP A 361 9.95 14.00 -16.24
N GLU A 362 11.24 13.75 -16.05
CA GLU A 362 12.09 14.51 -15.15
C GLU A 362 12.70 15.72 -15.85
N ALA A 363 12.78 16.85 -15.14
CA ALA A 363 13.35 18.09 -15.64
C ALA A 363 14.83 18.23 -15.21
N LEU A 364 15.76 17.91 -16.10
CA LEU A 364 17.19 18.07 -15.89
C LEU A 364 17.70 19.37 -16.49
N VAL A 365 18.50 20.12 -15.74
CA VAL A 365 19.13 21.36 -16.22
C VAL A 365 20.64 21.22 -16.16
N GLU A 366 21.28 21.33 -17.32
CA GLU A 366 22.74 21.44 -17.40
C GLU A 366 23.16 22.88 -17.14
N THR A 367 24.02 23.06 -16.12
CA THR A 367 24.45 24.38 -15.67
C THR A 367 25.29 25.13 -16.71
N ALA A 368 25.99 24.39 -17.58
CA ALA A 368 26.80 24.95 -18.66
C ALA A 368 25.95 25.55 -19.79
N GLU A 369 24.79 24.95 -20.09
CA GLU A 369 23.88 25.39 -21.14
C GLU A 369 22.86 26.43 -20.65
N PHE A 370 22.70 26.55 -19.34
CA PHE A 370 21.74 27.47 -18.76
C PHE A 370 22.11 28.94 -19.02
N THR A 371 21.16 29.69 -19.60
CA THR A 371 21.26 31.13 -19.79
C THR A 371 19.95 31.83 -19.47
N LEU A 372 20.03 33.02 -18.87
CA LEU A 372 18.89 33.91 -18.66
C LEU A 372 18.58 34.79 -19.88
N GLU A 373 19.40 34.72 -20.92
CA GLU A 373 19.26 35.52 -22.13
C GLU A 373 18.17 34.98 -23.08
N GLY A 374 17.80 35.79 -24.06
CA GLY A 374 16.82 35.42 -25.06
C GLY A 374 15.36 35.67 -24.68
N ARG A 375 14.48 35.52 -25.69
CA ARG A 375 13.06 35.87 -25.63
C ARG A 375 12.26 34.93 -24.72
N ALA A 376 12.54 33.63 -24.76
CA ALA A 376 11.81 32.65 -23.96
C ALA A 376 12.05 32.82 -22.46
N MET A 377 13.23 33.31 -22.05
CA MET A 377 13.57 33.54 -20.65
C MET A 377 13.02 34.85 -20.10
N ARG A 378 12.28 35.65 -20.88
CA ARG A 378 11.81 36.99 -20.47
C ARG A 378 11.03 36.96 -19.15
N THR A 379 10.07 36.07 -19.00
CA THR A 379 9.22 35.97 -17.80
C THR A 379 10.05 35.59 -16.58
N VAL A 380 10.92 34.59 -16.73
CA VAL A 380 11.81 34.09 -15.66
C VAL A 380 12.81 35.17 -15.24
N ARG A 381 13.42 35.86 -16.20
CA ARG A 381 14.34 36.98 -15.98
C ARG A 381 13.65 38.17 -15.30
N GLN A 382 12.40 38.46 -15.65
CA GLN A 382 11.61 39.50 -14.97
C GLN A 382 11.33 39.15 -13.51
N ALA A 383 10.96 37.90 -13.22
CA ALA A 383 10.77 37.42 -11.85
C ALA A 383 12.09 37.50 -11.05
N TYR A 384 13.19 36.98 -11.61
CA TYR A 384 14.52 37.05 -11.03
C TYR A 384 14.93 38.49 -10.67
N ASN A 385 14.82 39.41 -11.63
CA ASN A 385 15.19 40.82 -11.41
C ASN A 385 14.26 41.53 -10.42
N ARG A 386 12.97 41.16 -10.35
CA ARG A 386 12.04 41.74 -9.38
C ARG A 386 12.42 41.35 -7.96
N VAL A 387 12.60 40.06 -7.71
CA VAL A 387 12.98 39.53 -6.39
C VAL A 387 14.36 40.06 -5.97
N GLY A 388 15.32 40.11 -6.89
CA GLY A 388 16.63 40.72 -6.63
C GLY A 388 16.56 42.21 -6.28
N ARG A 389 15.69 43.00 -6.96
CA ARG A 389 15.45 44.42 -6.62
C ARG A 389 14.77 44.61 -5.27
N ALA A 390 13.97 43.64 -4.84
CA ALA A 390 13.36 43.63 -3.51
C ALA A 390 14.36 43.27 -2.39
N GLY A 391 15.64 43.08 -2.70
CA GLY A 391 16.72 42.91 -1.72
C GLY A 391 16.89 41.48 -1.21
N TYR A 392 16.21 40.50 -1.81
CA TYR A 392 16.36 39.10 -1.44
C TYR A 392 17.77 38.58 -1.74
N ARG A 393 18.28 37.72 -0.85
CA ARG A 393 19.61 37.10 -0.97
C ARG A 393 19.53 35.60 -0.78
N VAL A 394 20.36 34.85 -1.51
CA VAL A 394 20.44 33.38 -1.40
C VAL A 394 21.80 32.97 -0.85
N ARG A 395 21.77 32.14 0.19
CA ARG A 395 22.94 31.43 0.71
C ARG A 395 22.86 29.97 0.28
N ILE A 396 23.98 29.43 -0.19
CA ILE A 396 24.11 28.03 -0.63
C ILE A 396 25.16 27.39 0.27
N ARG A 397 24.80 26.29 0.94
CA ARG A 397 25.70 25.56 1.85
C ARG A 397 25.43 24.07 1.77
N ARG A 398 26.46 23.26 2.03
CA ARG A 398 26.22 21.84 2.33
C ARG A 398 25.65 21.70 3.73
N HIS A 399 24.90 20.65 3.98
CA HIS A 399 24.32 20.40 5.31
C HIS A 399 25.39 20.26 6.39
N GLU A 400 26.54 19.66 6.05
CA GLU A 400 27.70 19.54 6.93
C GLU A 400 28.30 20.89 7.37
N ASP A 401 28.09 21.96 6.59
CA ASP A 401 28.59 23.31 6.89
C ASP A 401 27.60 24.15 7.73
N ILE A 402 26.44 23.60 8.06
CA ILE A 402 25.39 24.32 8.80
C ILE A 402 25.45 23.93 10.28
N PRO A 403 25.72 24.88 11.21
CA PRO A 403 25.70 24.61 12.63
C PRO A 403 24.34 24.04 13.09
N ALA A 404 24.36 23.09 14.02
CA ALA A 404 23.16 22.37 14.47
C ALA A 404 22.02 23.29 14.94
N ALA A 405 22.35 24.39 15.62
CA ALA A 405 21.35 25.38 16.07
C ALA A 405 20.66 26.10 14.89
N GLU A 406 21.42 26.41 13.84
CA GLU A 406 20.93 27.04 12.63
C GLU A 406 20.12 26.04 11.80
N MET A 407 20.60 24.81 11.61
CA MET A 407 19.85 23.74 10.97
C MET A 407 18.50 23.51 11.67
N ALA A 408 18.49 23.46 13.01
CA ALA A 408 17.24 23.33 13.77
C ALA A 408 16.27 24.50 13.55
N TYR A 409 16.77 25.72 13.30
CA TYR A 409 15.93 26.86 12.93
C TYR A 409 15.35 26.71 11.51
N LEU A 410 16.18 26.32 10.53
CA LEU A 410 15.73 26.07 9.16
C LEU A 410 14.65 24.98 9.10
N LEU A 411 14.84 23.88 9.84
CA LEU A 411 13.86 22.79 9.93
C LEU A 411 12.51 23.27 10.50
N ARG A 412 12.53 24.07 11.58
CA ARG A 412 11.30 24.65 12.14
C ARG A 412 10.56 25.51 11.13
N ARG A 413 11.28 26.36 10.38
CA ARG A 413 10.67 27.23 9.36
C ARG A 413 10.12 26.41 8.18
N ALA A 414 10.86 25.40 7.74
CA ALA A 414 10.39 24.45 6.72
C ALA A 414 9.14 23.69 7.17
N ASP A 415 9.04 23.36 8.47
CA ASP A 415 7.85 22.75 9.09
C ASP A 415 6.65 23.71 9.13
N ASP A 416 6.87 24.97 9.54
CA ASP A 416 5.83 26.00 9.63
C ASP A 416 5.20 26.31 8.26
N TRP A 417 6.01 26.26 7.21
CA TRP A 417 5.59 26.48 5.82
C TRP A 417 5.03 25.23 5.13
N ARG A 418 4.86 24.13 5.84
CA ARG A 418 4.32 22.89 5.28
C ARG A 418 2.82 23.01 5.05
N ASP A 419 2.39 22.69 3.84
CA ASP A 419 0.97 22.48 3.52
C ASP A 419 0.54 21.03 3.82
N GLY A 420 -0.07 20.79 4.99
CA GLY A 420 -0.64 19.51 5.40
C GLY A 420 0.13 18.77 6.52
N ALA A 421 -0.43 17.66 6.99
CA ALA A 421 0.00 16.98 8.23
C ALA A 421 0.98 15.81 8.05
N THR A 422 1.38 15.47 6.82
CA THR A 422 2.34 14.40 6.48
C THR A 422 3.30 14.86 5.40
N GLU A 423 4.57 14.48 5.53
CA GLU A 423 5.58 14.64 4.47
C GLU A 423 5.15 13.82 3.24
N ARG A 424 5.03 14.49 2.10
CA ARG A 424 4.73 13.86 0.81
C ARG A 424 6.01 13.31 0.19
N GLY A 425 5.89 12.23 -0.58
CA GLY A 425 6.97 11.62 -1.34
C GLY A 425 7.21 10.16 -0.95
N PHE A 426 7.74 9.36 -1.88
CA PHE A 426 8.33 8.02 -1.65
C PHE A 426 9.53 7.79 -2.58
N SER A 427 9.32 7.94 -3.89
CA SER A 427 10.38 7.84 -4.88
C SER A 427 11.17 9.16 -5.04
N MET A 428 10.63 10.28 -4.52
CA MET A 428 11.10 11.64 -4.82
C MET A 428 11.21 12.54 -3.59
N ALA A 429 11.21 11.97 -2.38
CA ALA A 429 11.52 12.70 -1.16
C ALA A 429 12.21 11.78 -0.16
N LEU A 430 13.32 12.26 0.39
CA LEU A 430 14.12 11.55 1.37
C LEU A 430 13.42 11.52 2.74
N GLY A 431 12.70 12.60 3.08
CA GLY A 431 11.84 12.67 4.27
C GLY A 431 12.59 12.70 5.60
N ARG A 432 13.86 13.15 5.59
CA ARG A 432 14.70 13.33 6.79
C ARG A 432 15.65 14.52 6.64
N LEU A 433 15.10 15.69 6.29
CA LEU A 433 15.90 16.90 6.10
C LEU A 433 16.78 17.18 7.32
N GLY A 434 18.06 17.50 7.08
CA GLY A 434 19.03 17.85 8.12
C GLY A 434 19.56 16.66 8.94
N ASP A 435 19.34 15.42 8.49
CA ASP A 435 19.98 14.25 9.09
C ASP A 435 21.52 14.37 9.00
N PRO A 436 22.28 14.17 10.10
CA PRO A 436 23.74 14.26 10.08
C PRO A 436 24.42 13.30 9.09
N GLU A 437 23.78 12.18 8.75
CA GLU A 437 24.30 11.22 7.77
C GLU A 437 24.20 11.72 6.32
N ASP A 438 23.44 12.79 6.09
CA ASP A 438 23.18 13.39 4.79
C ASP A 438 23.94 14.73 4.60
N GLY A 439 25.14 14.84 5.19
CA GLY A 439 25.96 16.05 5.18
C GLY A 439 26.29 16.63 3.79
N ARG A 440 26.36 15.78 2.76
CA ARG A 440 26.60 16.19 1.36
C ARG A 440 25.39 16.82 0.66
N CYS A 441 24.20 16.79 1.27
CA CYS A 441 23.04 17.50 0.72
C CYS A 441 23.28 19.01 0.72
N VAL A 442 22.66 19.71 -0.21
CA VAL A 442 22.83 21.16 -0.40
C VAL A 442 21.55 21.89 -0.02
N MET A 443 21.71 22.85 0.90
CA MET A 443 20.66 23.75 1.34
C MET A 443 20.78 25.09 0.64
N LEU A 444 19.66 25.59 0.12
CA LEU A 444 19.51 26.99 -0.25
C LEU A 444 18.59 27.68 0.74
N GLU A 445 19.04 28.82 1.22
CA GLU A 445 18.32 29.66 2.17
C GLU A 445 18.10 31.02 1.52
N CYS A 446 16.86 31.50 1.49
CA CYS A 446 16.57 32.82 0.98
C CYS A 446 16.04 33.74 2.07
N THR A 447 16.72 34.87 2.25
CA THR A 447 16.32 35.94 3.17
C THR A 447 15.84 37.16 2.40
N ASP A 448 14.90 37.92 2.98
CA ASP A 448 14.48 39.22 2.47
C ASP A 448 15.53 40.33 2.77
N ALA A 449 15.19 41.58 2.45
CA ALA A 449 16.05 42.73 2.68
C ALA A 449 16.30 43.00 4.18
N GLU A 450 15.34 42.62 5.02
CA GLU A 450 15.39 42.75 6.48
C GLU A 450 16.14 41.60 7.17
N GLY A 451 16.59 40.59 6.40
CA GLY A 451 17.30 39.41 6.91
C GLY A 451 16.40 38.29 7.42
N GLY A 452 15.08 38.42 7.27
CA GLY A 452 14.10 37.38 7.60
C GLY A 452 14.16 36.22 6.60
N LEU A 453 14.22 34.98 7.10
CA LEU A 453 14.17 33.79 6.25
C LEU A 453 12.77 33.63 5.63
N ARG A 454 12.71 33.54 4.30
CA ARG A 454 11.48 33.45 3.50
C ARG A 454 11.32 32.17 2.69
N ALA A 455 12.40 31.45 2.41
CA ALA A 455 12.31 30.16 1.73
C ALA A 455 13.53 29.28 1.98
N VAL A 456 13.32 27.98 1.85
CA VAL A 456 14.33 26.93 1.95
C VAL A 456 14.15 25.92 0.83
N LEU A 457 15.24 25.59 0.13
CA LEU A 457 15.32 24.44 -0.78
C LEU A 457 16.37 23.46 -0.29
N SER A 458 16.10 22.16 -0.43
CA SER A 458 17.08 21.11 -0.17
C SER A 458 17.25 20.23 -1.40
N PHE A 459 18.50 19.91 -1.71
CA PHE A 459 18.88 19.03 -2.80
C PHE A 459 19.73 17.87 -2.28
N VAL A 460 19.41 16.67 -2.73
CA VAL A 460 20.21 15.46 -2.48
C VAL A 460 21.30 15.29 -3.55
N PRO A 461 22.43 14.64 -3.23
CA PRO A 461 23.47 14.35 -4.20
C PRO A 461 22.98 13.42 -5.33
N TRP A 462 23.33 13.76 -6.56
CA TRP A 462 23.25 12.89 -7.73
C TRP A 462 24.68 12.69 -8.27
N GLY A 463 25.32 11.62 -7.83
CA GLY A 463 26.75 11.41 -8.06
C GLY A 463 27.64 12.52 -7.45
N PRO A 464 28.86 12.74 -8.00
CA PRO A 464 29.80 13.73 -7.46
C PRO A 464 29.51 15.18 -7.87
N SER A 465 28.77 15.39 -8.97
CA SER A 465 28.58 16.71 -9.58
C SER A 465 27.12 17.06 -9.92
N GLY A 466 26.17 16.21 -9.54
CA GLY A 466 24.74 16.44 -9.75
C GLY A 466 24.00 16.75 -8.44
N LEU A 467 22.88 17.46 -8.56
CA LEU A 467 21.92 17.68 -7.47
C LEU A 467 20.52 17.29 -7.91
N SER A 468 19.73 16.72 -6.99
CA SER A 468 18.32 16.39 -7.22
C SER A 468 17.44 17.02 -6.16
N LEU A 469 16.38 17.69 -6.57
CA LEU A 469 15.52 18.48 -5.68
C LEU A 469 14.68 17.58 -4.77
N ASP A 470 14.93 17.69 -3.46
CA ASP A 470 14.22 16.92 -2.41
C ASP A 470 13.09 17.75 -1.77
N LEU A 471 13.38 18.99 -1.39
CA LEU A 471 12.44 19.83 -0.67
C LEU A 471 12.35 21.24 -1.24
N MET A 472 11.11 21.74 -1.33
CA MET A 472 10.79 23.14 -1.56
C MET A 472 9.82 23.66 -0.50
N ARG A 473 10.24 24.67 0.27
CA ARG A 473 9.38 25.37 1.24
C ARG A 473 9.55 26.87 1.12
N ARG A 474 8.43 27.59 1.15
CA ARG A 474 8.43 29.06 1.12
C ARG A 474 7.37 29.61 2.05
N ASP A 475 7.66 30.80 2.55
CA ASP A 475 6.69 31.65 3.22
C ASP A 475 5.52 31.98 2.27
N ARG A 476 4.31 31.99 2.82
CA ARG A 476 3.10 32.31 2.04
C ARG A 476 3.09 33.78 1.65
N ASP A 477 3.68 34.62 2.49
CA ASP A 477 3.80 36.07 2.30
C ASP A 477 5.04 36.47 1.49
N ALA A 478 5.79 35.50 0.96
CA ALA A 478 6.95 35.76 0.12
C ALA A 478 6.59 36.37 -1.25
N GLU A 479 7.49 37.21 -1.76
CA GLU A 479 7.40 37.80 -3.10
C GLU A 479 7.20 36.74 -4.19
N ASN A 480 6.34 37.05 -5.16
CA ASN A 480 6.10 36.14 -6.28
C ASN A 480 7.37 36.02 -7.13
N GLY A 481 7.75 34.79 -7.49
CA GLY A 481 8.99 34.51 -8.22
C GLY A 481 10.16 34.09 -7.32
N LEU A 482 9.96 33.98 -6.00
CA LEU A 482 11.03 33.62 -5.05
C LEU A 482 11.66 32.25 -5.37
N MET A 483 10.85 31.26 -5.74
CA MET A 483 11.35 29.93 -6.09
C MET A 483 12.21 29.97 -7.36
N GLU A 484 11.76 30.74 -8.36
CA GLU A 484 12.51 31.03 -9.58
C GLU A 484 13.84 31.66 -9.27
N PHE A 485 13.84 32.68 -8.42
CA PHE A 485 15.03 33.38 -7.98
C PHE A 485 16.04 32.41 -7.34
N MET A 486 15.60 31.57 -6.40
CA MET A 486 16.47 30.59 -5.73
C MET A 486 17.06 29.54 -6.69
N VAL A 487 16.25 28.96 -7.58
CA VAL A 487 16.73 27.97 -8.56
C VAL A 487 17.73 28.61 -9.52
N ILE A 488 17.50 29.84 -9.96
CA ILE A 488 18.42 30.56 -10.86
C ILE A 488 19.73 30.89 -10.14
N GLU A 489 19.68 31.32 -8.88
CA GLU A 489 20.88 31.53 -8.05
C GLU A 489 21.71 30.25 -7.93
N LEU A 490 21.07 29.09 -7.71
CA LEU A 490 21.75 27.80 -7.75
C LEU A 490 22.44 27.57 -9.09
N LEU A 491 21.72 27.68 -10.20
CA LEU A 491 22.26 27.40 -11.53
C LEU A 491 23.42 28.34 -11.91
N ARG A 492 23.34 29.61 -11.54
CA ARG A 492 24.39 30.60 -11.80
C ARG A 492 25.65 30.36 -10.96
N ARG A 493 25.46 29.91 -9.71
CA ARG A 493 26.53 29.71 -8.73
C ARG A 493 26.95 28.25 -8.60
N ALA A 494 26.41 27.36 -9.44
CA ALA A 494 26.67 25.92 -9.39
C ALA A 494 28.17 25.59 -9.49
N ARG A 495 28.93 26.36 -10.28
CA ARG A 495 30.39 26.20 -10.39
C ARG A 495 31.12 26.46 -9.07
N GLU A 496 30.61 27.33 -8.20
CA GLU A 496 31.21 27.61 -6.88
C GLU A 496 31.20 26.37 -5.97
N ILE A 497 30.26 25.46 -6.20
CA ILE A 497 30.07 24.24 -5.41
C ILE A 497 30.34 22.95 -6.21
N GLY A 498 30.91 23.07 -7.42
CA GLY A 498 31.30 21.94 -8.26
C GLY A 498 30.14 21.18 -8.92
N ILE A 499 28.97 21.80 -9.07
CA ILE A 499 27.77 21.18 -9.63
C ILE A 499 27.66 21.49 -11.12
N THR A 500 27.41 20.45 -11.92
CA THR A 500 27.27 20.51 -13.39
C THR A 500 25.82 20.32 -13.84
N GLN A 501 25.02 19.55 -13.10
CA GLN A 501 23.66 19.18 -13.48
C GLN A 501 22.71 19.25 -12.27
N VAL A 502 21.47 19.69 -12.51
CA VAL A 502 20.44 19.79 -11.46
C VAL A 502 19.13 19.19 -11.97
N SER A 503 18.60 18.21 -11.25
CA SER A 503 17.22 17.75 -11.41
C SER A 503 16.27 18.63 -10.58
N LEU A 504 15.27 19.19 -11.26
CA LEU A 504 14.18 19.97 -10.64
C LEU A 504 12.95 19.11 -10.34
N ASN A 505 13.17 17.81 -10.14
CA ASN A 505 12.17 16.81 -9.83
C ASN A 505 11.18 16.56 -11.01
N PHE A 506 10.30 15.60 -10.78
CA PHE A 506 9.51 14.90 -11.78
C PHE A 506 8.16 15.56 -12.07
N ALA A 507 7.85 15.74 -13.35
CA ALA A 507 6.52 16.09 -13.83
C ALA A 507 5.79 14.81 -14.27
N MET A 508 5.03 14.23 -13.35
CA MET A 508 4.05 13.16 -13.61
C MET A 508 3.15 13.51 -14.83
N PHE A 509 3.04 12.60 -15.79
CA PHE A 509 2.05 12.51 -16.86
C PHE A 509 2.11 13.51 -18.04
N ARG A 510 3.29 14.02 -18.41
CA ARG A 510 3.45 14.87 -19.62
C ARG A 510 3.04 14.16 -20.92
N SER A 511 3.43 12.90 -21.10
CA SER A 511 3.35 12.22 -22.39
C SER A 511 1.94 11.90 -22.90
N VAL A 512 0.97 11.83 -21.99
CA VAL A 512 -0.44 11.63 -22.33
C VAL A 512 -1.03 12.86 -23.01
N PHE A 513 -0.49 14.05 -22.76
CA PHE A 513 -0.93 15.31 -23.38
C PHE A 513 -0.24 15.58 -24.73
N GLU A 514 1.02 15.20 -24.91
CA GLU A 514 1.75 15.41 -26.18
C GLU A 514 1.49 14.32 -27.24
N ARG A 515 1.30 13.04 -26.83
CA ARG A 515 1.05 11.93 -27.78
C ARG A 515 -0.42 11.67 -28.08
N GLY A 516 -1.34 12.31 -27.34
CA GLY A 516 -2.79 12.17 -27.50
C GLY A 516 -3.35 12.65 -28.85
N ALA A 517 -2.53 13.29 -29.69
CA ALA A 517 -2.91 13.77 -31.02
C ALA A 517 -2.63 12.78 -32.17
N ARG A 518 -2.07 11.59 -31.93
CA ARG A 518 -1.84 10.57 -32.97
C ARG A 518 -2.45 9.20 -32.59
N LEU A 519 -3.71 9.04 -33.00
CA LEU A 519 -4.46 7.81 -33.36
C LEU A 519 -3.85 6.43 -32.96
N GLY A 520 -4.54 5.68 -32.07
CA GLY A 520 -4.30 4.22 -31.89
C GLY A 520 -4.55 3.58 -30.50
N ALA A 521 -5.48 4.05 -29.66
CA ALA A 521 -5.56 3.64 -28.25
C ALA A 521 -6.29 2.30 -27.97
N GLY A 522 -5.55 1.26 -27.57
CA GLY A 522 -6.10 -0.01 -27.04
C GLY A 522 -6.85 0.13 -25.69
N PRO A 523 -7.51 -0.94 -25.18
CA PRO A 523 -8.31 -0.91 -23.94
C PRO A 523 -7.54 -0.43 -22.69
N VAL A 524 -6.24 -0.71 -22.62
CA VAL A 524 -5.35 -0.32 -21.52
C VAL A 524 -5.24 1.20 -21.40
N LEU A 525 -5.09 1.91 -22.53
CA LEU A 525 -4.94 3.36 -22.53
C LEU A 525 -6.25 4.07 -22.17
N ARG A 526 -7.41 3.46 -22.48
CA ARG A 526 -8.74 3.95 -22.05
C ARG A 526 -8.96 3.81 -20.55
N LEU A 527 -8.61 2.67 -19.96
CA LEU A 527 -8.66 2.48 -18.51
C LEU A 527 -7.72 3.46 -17.80
N TRP A 528 -6.53 3.66 -18.35
CA TRP A 528 -5.58 4.66 -17.85
C TRP A 528 -6.10 6.08 -17.96
N ARG A 529 -6.73 6.47 -19.07
CA ARG A 529 -7.40 7.77 -19.20
C ARG A 529 -8.47 7.98 -18.12
N SER A 530 -9.24 6.94 -17.77
CA SER A 530 -10.24 7.01 -16.71
C SER A 530 -9.63 7.11 -15.30
N LEU A 531 -8.50 6.45 -15.06
CA LEU A 531 -7.73 6.62 -13.81
C LEU A 531 -7.16 8.05 -13.74
N LEU A 532 -6.60 8.56 -14.84
CA LEU A 532 -6.02 9.90 -14.92
C LEU A 532 -7.05 11.00 -14.75
N SER A 533 -8.25 10.87 -15.33
CA SER A 533 -9.34 11.85 -15.11
C SER A 533 -9.90 11.80 -13.69
N PHE A 534 -9.79 10.66 -13.01
CA PHE A 534 -10.15 10.51 -11.61
C PHE A 534 -9.10 11.17 -10.69
N PHE A 535 -7.81 11.03 -11.01
CA PHE A 535 -6.71 11.66 -10.26
C PHE A 535 -6.48 13.14 -10.62
N SER A 536 -6.88 13.62 -11.80
CA SER A 536 -6.70 15.01 -12.24
C SER A 536 -7.52 16.02 -11.42
N ARG A 537 -8.62 15.61 -10.79
CA ARG A 537 -9.36 16.46 -9.82
C ARG A 537 -8.54 16.73 -8.55
N TRP A 538 -7.52 15.93 -8.26
CA TRP A 538 -6.68 16.05 -7.06
C TRP A 538 -5.23 16.42 -7.37
N TRP A 539 -4.88 16.69 -8.63
CA TRP A 539 -3.49 16.87 -9.04
C TRP A 539 -3.28 18.13 -9.88
N GLN A 540 -2.47 19.05 -9.35
CA GLN A 540 -2.03 20.29 -9.99
C GLN A 540 -0.90 20.04 -11.02
N ILE A 541 -1.03 18.98 -11.84
CA ILE A 541 0.02 18.45 -12.77
C ILE A 541 0.55 19.55 -13.70
N GLU A 542 -0.37 20.34 -14.25
CA GLU A 542 -0.06 21.39 -15.20
C GLU A 542 0.76 22.52 -14.58
N SER A 543 0.61 22.77 -13.27
CA SER A 543 1.37 23.80 -12.56
C SER A 543 2.83 23.41 -12.35
N LEU A 544 3.13 22.13 -12.05
CA LEU A 544 4.50 21.62 -11.91
C LEU A 544 5.22 21.59 -13.25
N TYR A 545 4.55 21.12 -14.30
CA TYR A 545 5.11 21.14 -15.66
C TYR A 545 5.45 22.57 -16.11
N ARG A 546 4.49 23.50 -16.01
CA ARG A 546 4.74 24.92 -16.36
C ARG A 546 5.81 25.56 -15.48
N ALA A 547 5.90 25.15 -14.21
CA ALA A 547 6.95 25.62 -13.31
C ALA A 547 8.33 25.13 -13.73
N ASN A 548 8.51 23.92 -14.27
CA ASN A 548 9.83 23.43 -14.66
C ASN A 548 10.20 23.76 -16.13
N ALA A 549 9.22 23.77 -17.04
CA ALA A 549 9.44 24.07 -18.46
C ALA A 549 10.10 25.44 -18.72
N LYS A 550 9.92 26.39 -17.79
CA LYS A 550 10.49 27.74 -17.88
C LYS A 550 12.02 27.77 -17.79
N TYR A 551 12.66 26.70 -17.29
CA TYR A 551 14.12 26.58 -17.22
C TYR A 551 14.74 25.89 -18.44
N ARG A 552 13.92 25.52 -19.44
CA ARG A 552 14.35 24.76 -20.63
C ARG A 552 15.15 23.49 -20.27
N PRO A 553 14.58 22.60 -19.44
CA PRO A 553 15.28 21.37 -19.06
C PRO A 553 15.36 20.39 -20.24
N ILE A 554 16.36 19.51 -20.17
CA ILE A 554 16.35 18.21 -20.84
C ILE A 554 15.31 17.36 -20.13
N TRP A 555 14.40 16.75 -20.90
CA TRP A 555 13.33 15.93 -20.36
C TRP A 555 13.70 14.46 -20.48
N GLU A 556 13.84 13.79 -19.34
CA GLU A 556 14.09 12.35 -19.29
C GLU A 556 12.82 11.58 -18.93
N PRO A 557 12.39 10.61 -19.76
CA PRO A 557 11.18 9.86 -19.49
C PRO A 557 11.36 8.92 -18.30
N ARG A 558 10.37 8.87 -17.42
CA ARG A 558 10.29 7.88 -16.34
C ARG A 558 9.06 7.00 -16.51
N PHE A 559 9.17 5.76 -16.06
CA PHE A 559 8.19 4.71 -16.30
C PHE A 559 7.62 4.11 -15.00
N LEU A 560 6.35 3.73 -15.05
CA LEU A 560 5.71 2.80 -14.14
C LEU A 560 5.77 1.41 -14.77
N LEU A 561 6.44 0.48 -14.11
CA LEU A 561 6.59 -0.88 -14.59
C LEU A 561 5.63 -1.80 -13.81
N PHE A 562 4.92 -2.68 -14.53
CA PHE A 562 3.96 -3.63 -13.96
C PHE A 562 3.99 -4.98 -14.69
N GLU A 563 3.70 -6.09 -13.99
CA GLU A 563 3.58 -7.41 -14.65
C GLU A 563 2.24 -7.63 -15.36
N LYS A 564 1.15 -7.07 -14.80
CA LYS A 564 -0.23 -7.30 -15.27
C LYS A 564 -1.05 -6.02 -15.27
N SER A 565 -1.67 -5.72 -16.40
CA SER A 565 -2.54 -4.54 -16.55
C SER A 565 -3.75 -4.55 -15.60
N ALA A 566 -4.25 -5.73 -15.23
CA ALA A 566 -5.36 -5.87 -14.26
C ALA A 566 -5.02 -5.36 -12.85
N ASP A 567 -3.74 -5.25 -12.51
CA ASP A 567 -3.28 -4.80 -11.19
C ASP A 567 -2.99 -3.29 -11.14
N LEU A 568 -3.05 -2.58 -12.27
CA LEU A 568 -2.74 -1.15 -12.40
C LEU A 568 -3.52 -0.26 -11.43
N LEU A 569 -4.82 -0.53 -11.20
CA LEU A 569 -5.61 0.24 -10.24
C LEU A 569 -5.07 0.08 -8.81
N ARG A 570 -4.66 -1.14 -8.42
CA ARG A 570 -4.11 -1.40 -7.09
C ARG A 570 -2.73 -0.78 -6.95
N ILE A 571 -1.91 -0.89 -7.99
CA ILE A 571 -0.61 -0.23 -8.08
C ILE A 571 -0.81 1.28 -7.92
N GLY A 572 -1.71 1.92 -8.67
CA GLY A 572 -2.01 3.34 -8.56
C GLY A 572 -2.45 3.78 -7.16
N VAL A 573 -3.31 3.01 -6.48
CA VAL A 573 -3.70 3.30 -5.09
C VAL A 573 -2.53 3.12 -4.11
N ALA A 574 -1.72 2.08 -4.29
CA ALA A 574 -0.54 1.83 -3.45
C ALA A 574 0.51 2.93 -3.65
N SER A 575 0.77 3.32 -4.89
CA SER A 575 1.59 4.45 -5.32
C SER A 575 1.15 5.75 -4.67
N ALA A 576 -0.13 6.10 -4.77
CA ALA A 576 -0.67 7.33 -4.15
C ALA A 576 -0.55 7.32 -2.62
N ARG A 577 -0.67 6.15 -1.97
CA ARG A 577 -0.44 6.01 -0.52
C ARG A 577 1.03 6.09 -0.16
N ALA A 578 1.92 5.48 -0.96
CA ALA A 578 3.36 5.50 -0.72
C ALA A 578 3.89 6.93 -0.78
N GLU A 579 3.50 7.67 -1.82
CA GLU A 579 3.85 9.07 -2.03
C GLU A 579 3.13 10.06 -1.07
N GLY A 580 2.27 9.56 -0.17
CA GLY A 580 1.58 10.41 0.83
C GLY A 580 0.43 11.27 0.28
N PHE A 581 -0.07 10.98 -0.93
CA PHE A 581 -1.26 11.64 -1.51
C PHE A 581 -2.57 11.10 -0.95
N LEU A 582 -2.57 9.87 -0.45
CA LEU A 582 -3.69 9.24 0.24
C LEU A 582 -3.29 8.94 1.68
N GLU A 583 -3.79 9.72 2.64
CA GLU A 583 -3.67 9.35 4.06
C GLU A 583 -4.42 8.03 4.29
N ALA A 584 -3.74 7.05 4.89
CA ALA A 584 -4.42 5.88 5.40
C ALA A 584 -5.39 6.34 6.50
N PRO A 585 -6.65 5.84 6.54
CA PRO A 585 -7.54 6.16 7.65
C PRO A 585 -6.90 5.70 8.96
N GLY A 586 -6.42 6.67 9.73
CA GLY A 586 -5.82 6.49 11.05
C GLY A 586 -6.65 7.21 12.10
N LEU A 587 -6.59 6.74 13.34
CA LEU A 587 -7.29 7.37 14.47
C LEU A 587 -6.82 8.83 14.67
N PRO A 588 -7.67 9.74 15.17
CA PRO A 588 -7.35 11.17 15.31
C PRO A 588 -6.05 11.43 16.08
N LYS A 589 -5.19 12.30 15.51
CA LYS A 589 -3.81 12.56 15.96
C LYS A 589 -3.66 13.26 17.32
N TRP A 590 -4.73 13.63 18.05
CA TRP A 590 -4.58 14.21 19.40
C TRP A 590 -3.86 13.27 20.37
N LEU A 591 -3.92 11.96 20.12
CA LEU A 591 -3.27 10.93 20.94
C LEU A 591 -1.75 10.79 20.70
N HIS A 592 -1.20 11.31 19.60
CA HIS A 592 0.22 11.10 19.23
C HIS A 592 1.15 12.29 19.53
N ARG A 593 0.61 13.42 20.01
CA ARG A 593 1.42 14.62 20.28
C ARG A 593 2.43 14.43 21.42
N LYS A 594 2.25 13.42 22.29
CA LYS A 594 3.12 13.18 23.46
C LYS A 594 4.41 12.39 23.17
N HIS A 595 4.57 11.76 22.00
CA HIS A 595 5.73 10.89 21.76
C HIS A 595 6.97 11.59 21.18
N LEU A 596 6.81 12.80 20.63
CA LEU A 596 7.96 13.60 20.16
C LEU A 596 8.62 14.41 21.29
N GLU A 597 7.92 14.62 22.42
CA GLU A 597 8.49 15.29 23.59
C GLU A 597 9.34 14.34 24.46
N SER A 598 9.05 13.03 24.48
CA SER A 598 9.78 12.08 25.33
C SER A 598 11.21 11.79 24.84
N HIS A 599 11.46 11.76 23.53
CA HIS A 599 12.81 11.52 23.01
C HIS A 599 13.77 12.72 23.14
N ARG A 600 13.26 13.93 23.42
CA ARG A 600 14.10 15.12 23.70
C ARG A 600 14.55 15.22 25.15
N ARG A 601 13.94 14.49 26.08
CA ARG A 601 14.37 14.50 27.50
C ARG A 601 15.53 13.54 27.77
N ASP A 602 15.60 12.40 27.09
CA ASP A 602 16.67 11.42 27.32
C ASP A 602 18.05 11.79 26.74
N GLN A 603 18.14 12.83 25.90
CA GLN A 603 19.41 13.35 25.39
C GLN A 603 20.00 14.51 26.22
N ARG A 604 19.32 14.95 27.28
CA ARG A 604 19.95 15.80 28.30
C ARG A 604 20.34 14.91 29.47
N GLY A 605 21.58 14.45 29.47
CA GLY A 605 22.21 13.88 30.66
C GLY A 605 22.10 14.87 31.83
N PRO A 606 22.08 14.38 33.08
CA PRO A 606 21.94 15.25 34.25
C PRO A 606 23.13 16.20 34.32
N THR A 607 22.82 17.48 34.55
CA THR A 607 23.77 18.56 34.88
C THR A 607 24.65 18.23 36.06
#